data_AF-A0AAN7HAC0-F1
#
_entry.id   AF-A0AAN7HAC0-F1
#
_cell.length_a   1.000
_cell.length_b   1.000
_cell.length_c   1.000
_cell.angle_alpha   90.00
_cell.angle_beta   90.00
_cell.angle_gamma   90.00
#
_symmetry.space_group_name_H-M   'P 1'
#
loop_
_entity.id
_entity.type
_entity.pdbx_description
1 polymer ?
#
loop_
_entity_poly.entity_id
_entity_poly.type
_entity_poly.pdbx_seq_one_letter_code
_entity_poly.pdbx_strand_id
1 'polypeptide(L)'
;MALLAASKTTPSVSLSHSQRSDVVSTLYPLINSALQFQQLLGSAALHLVVRTYFAASILATTSLCASKSIAWRTFLASRILVAKTLALTKRIAWAAWDCKRSRRLRKRLEFELFVLLLGPGGNALMLMLFWPGWLMLALLGWGLWRLTG
;
A
#
# COMPACT_ATOMS: atom_id res chain seq x y z
N MET A 1 2.99 57.45 91.25
CA MET A 1 1.57 57.79 91.03
C MET A 1 1.32 58.00 89.55
N ALA A 2 0.21 57.45 89.07
CA ALA A 2 -0.50 57.73 87.80
C ALA A 2 0.27 57.48 86.48
N LEU A 3 -0.05 56.45 85.69
CA LEU A 3 -1.23 56.23 84.83
C LEU A 3 -1.30 57.18 83.60
N LEU A 4 -1.18 56.54 82.43
CA LEU A 4 -1.94 56.78 81.18
C LEU A 4 -1.61 58.11 80.43
N ALA A 5 -1.58 58.23 79.11
CA ALA A 5 -1.91 57.36 77.99
C ALA A 5 -1.35 58.05 76.73
N ALA A 6 -0.95 57.28 75.72
CA ALA A 6 -0.98 57.75 74.33
C ALA A 6 -1.14 56.54 73.40
N SER A 7 -2.41 56.30 73.10
CA SER A 7 -2.93 55.30 72.17
C SER A 7 -2.27 55.41 70.79
N LYS A 8 -1.69 54.31 70.30
CA LYS A 8 -1.41 54.09 68.88
C LYS A 8 -2.27 52.93 68.40
N THR A 9 -3.42 53.25 67.81
CA THR A 9 -4.29 52.30 67.11
C THR A 9 -3.84 52.15 65.66
N THR A 10 -3.12 51.07 65.36
CA THR A 10 -3.03 50.51 64.00
C THR A 10 -4.03 49.35 63.89
N PRO A 11 -5.06 49.43 63.02
CA PRO A 11 -6.04 48.37 62.89
C PRO A 11 -5.46 47.16 62.14
N SER A 12 -5.37 46.05 62.87
CA SER A 12 -5.72 44.68 62.46
C SER A 12 -5.65 44.32 60.97
N VAL A 13 -4.50 43.81 60.52
CA VAL A 13 -4.42 42.89 59.37
C VAL A 13 -3.66 41.64 59.84
N SER A 14 -4.31 40.83 60.65
CA SER A 14 -3.73 39.55 61.13
C SER A 14 -4.71 38.39 61.23
N LEU A 15 -6.00 38.61 60.93
CA LEU A 15 -7.02 37.55 61.03
C LEU A 15 -7.11 36.64 59.79
N SER A 16 -6.69 37.09 58.61
CA SER A 16 -6.78 36.26 57.39
C SER A 16 -5.70 35.18 57.28
N HIS A 17 -4.57 35.28 58.00
CA HIS A 17 -3.48 34.32 57.89
C HIS A 17 -3.77 33.00 58.62
N SER A 18 -4.38 33.08 59.82
CA SER A 18 -4.74 31.89 60.62
C SER A 18 -5.86 31.09 59.96
N GLN A 19 -6.91 31.78 59.49
CA GLN A 19 -8.09 31.15 58.87
C GLN A 19 -7.75 30.53 57.50
N ARG A 20 -6.82 31.13 56.75
CA ARG A 20 -6.28 30.52 55.52
C ARG A 20 -5.45 29.28 55.83
N SER A 21 -4.74 29.24 56.95
CA SER A 21 -3.94 28.06 57.33
C SER A 21 -4.81 26.86 57.75
N ASP A 22 -5.95 27.09 58.40
CA ASP A 22 -6.91 26.03 58.79
C ASP A 22 -7.68 25.45 57.59
N VAL A 23 -8.03 26.31 56.63
CA VAL A 23 -8.68 25.85 55.38
C VAL A 23 -7.66 25.11 54.49
N VAL A 24 -6.40 25.56 54.48
CA VAL A 24 -5.32 24.86 53.76
C VAL A 24 -4.95 23.54 54.44
N SER A 25 -4.94 23.46 55.77
CA SER A 25 -4.61 22.23 56.50
C SER A 25 -5.69 21.15 56.37
N THR A 26 -6.96 21.54 56.26
CA THR A 26 -8.09 20.63 56.02
C THR A 26 -8.24 20.22 54.55
N LEU A 27 -7.89 21.10 53.60
CA LEU A 27 -7.89 20.77 52.17
C LEU A 27 -6.70 19.90 51.75
N TYR A 28 -5.54 20.04 52.41
CA TYR A 28 -4.33 19.27 52.10
C TYR A 28 -4.54 17.74 52.08
N PRO A 29 -5.18 17.09 53.08
CA PRO A 29 -5.43 15.65 53.05
C PRO A 29 -6.43 15.26 51.96
N LEU A 30 -7.42 16.10 51.64
CA LEU A 30 -8.37 15.86 50.54
C LEU A 30 -7.67 15.91 49.18
N ILE A 31 -6.85 16.94 48.97
CA ILE A 31 -6.06 17.13 47.74
C ILE A 31 -5.07 15.99 47.57
N ASN A 32 -4.38 15.58 48.65
CA ASN A 32 -3.44 14.46 48.62
C ASN A 32 -4.14 13.14 48.29
N SER A 33 -5.33 12.90 48.84
CA SER A 33 -6.14 11.70 48.54
C SER A 33 -6.62 11.72 47.08
N ALA A 34 -7.10 12.86 46.58
CA ALA A 34 -7.51 13.02 45.19
C ALA A 34 -6.32 12.81 44.21
N LEU A 35 -5.13 13.31 44.57
CA LEU A 35 -3.90 13.08 43.82
C LEU A 35 -3.51 11.60 43.79
N GLN A 36 -3.62 10.89 44.91
CA GLN A 36 -3.36 9.45 44.96
C GLN A 36 -4.34 8.66 44.08
N PHE A 37 -5.63 8.99 44.12
CA PHE A 37 -6.62 8.38 43.21
C PHE A 37 -6.32 8.69 41.75
N GLN A 38 -5.94 9.93 41.42
CA GLN A 38 -5.58 10.33 40.06
C GLN A 38 -4.30 9.60 39.58
N GLN A 39 -3.34 9.36 40.47
CA GLN A 39 -2.12 8.59 40.16
C GLN A 39 -2.40 7.09 39.98
N LEU A 40 -3.27 6.50 40.80
CA LEU A 40 -3.70 5.11 40.66
C LEU A 40 -4.53 4.91 39.38
N LEU A 41 -5.44 5.84 39.08
CA LEU A 41 -6.24 5.79 37.87
C LEU A 41 -5.37 6.01 36.62
N GLY A 42 -4.40 6.91 36.70
CA GLY A 42 -3.41 7.14 35.65
C GLY A 42 -2.53 5.93 35.38
N SER A 43 -2.03 5.25 36.43
CA SER A 43 -1.19 4.06 36.27
C SER A 43 -1.98 2.86 35.73
N ALA A 44 -3.22 2.66 36.20
CA ALA A 44 -4.11 1.63 35.70
C ALA A 44 -4.50 1.88 34.22
N ALA A 45 -4.78 3.13 33.86
CA ALA A 45 -5.08 3.52 32.48
C ALA A 45 -3.86 3.28 31.56
N LEU A 46 -2.66 3.67 31.99
CA LEU A 46 -1.42 3.40 31.23
C LEU A 46 -1.19 1.90 31.04
N HIS A 47 -1.41 1.08 32.07
CA HIS A 47 -1.31 -0.38 31.96
C HIS A 47 -2.31 -0.96 30.94
N LEU A 48 -3.55 -0.48 30.93
CA LEU A 48 -4.56 -0.89 29.96
C LEU A 48 -4.21 -0.46 28.53
N VAL A 49 -3.72 0.77 28.36
CA VAL A 49 -3.30 1.29 27.04
C VAL A 49 -2.10 0.50 26.52
N VAL A 50 -1.08 0.25 27.34
CA VAL A 50 0.09 -0.54 26.92
C VAL A 50 -0.31 -1.97 26.56
N ARG A 51 -1.19 -2.60 27.35
CA ARG A 51 -1.64 -3.98 27.09
C ARG A 51 -2.49 -4.09 25.82
N THR A 52 -3.40 -3.16 25.60
CA THR A 52 -4.24 -3.13 24.39
C THR A 52 -3.44 -2.78 23.15
N TYR A 53 -2.48 -1.86 23.25
CA TYR A 53 -1.54 -1.55 22.18
C TYR A 53 -0.67 -2.75 21.81
N PHE A 54 -0.14 -3.47 22.81
CA PHE A 54 0.66 -4.67 22.58
C PHE A 54 -0.18 -5.78 21.92
N ALA A 55 -1.39 -6.03 22.42
CA ALA A 55 -2.31 -7.00 21.82
C ALA A 55 -2.69 -6.63 20.37
N ALA A 56 -2.98 -5.35 20.11
CA ALA A 56 -3.27 -4.84 18.77
C ALA A 56 -2.06 -5.00 17.83
N SER A 57 -0.84 -4.73 18.32
CA SER A 57 0.38 -4.90 17.53
C SER A 57 0.67 -6.36 17.18
N ILE A 58 0.38 -7.31 18.08
CA ILE A 58 0.48 -8.75 17.81
C ILE A 58 -0.58 -9.15 16.77
N LEU A 59 -1.81 -8.67 16.89
CA LEU A 59 -2.86 -8.96 15.91
C LEU A 59 -2.51 -8.40 14.53
N ALA A 60 -1.97 -7.19 14.47
CA ALA A 60 -1.53 -6.54 13.23
C ALA A 60 -0.36 -7.30 12.59
N THR A 61 0.64 -7.71 13.36
CA THR A 61 1.79 -8.46 12.83
C THR A 61 1.40 -9.86 12.36
N THR A 62 0.56 -10.57 13.10
CA THR A 62 0.06 -11.91 12.71
C THR A 62 -0.81 -11.85 11.46
N SER A 63 -1.73 -10.88 11.35
CA SER A 63 -2.55 -10.69 10.15
C SER A 63 -1.71 -10.29 8.93
N LEU A 64 -0.70 -9.44 9.09
CA LEU A 64 0.23 -9.10 8.01
C LEU A 64 1.08 -10.30 7.57
N CYS A 65 1.58 -11.11 8.52
CA CYS A 65 2.30 -12.33 8.20
C CYS A 65 1.42 -13.36 7.49
N ALA A 66 0.18 -13.55 7.94
CA ALA A 66 -0.79 -14.42 7.28
C ALA A 66 -1.06 -13.94 5.85
N SER A 67 -1.33 -12.64 5.67
CA SER A 67 -1.56 -12.05 4.34
C SER A 67 -0.36 -12.21 3.41
N LYS A 68 0.87 -11.93 3.89
CA LYS A 68 2.11 -12.15 3.12
C LYS A 68 2.29 -13.62 2.74
N SER A 69 1.98 -14.55 3.64
CA SER A 69 2.11 -15.99 3.36
C SER A 69 1.11 -16.46 2.29
N ILE A 70 -0.11 -15.92 2.30
CA ILE A 70 -1.14 -16.21 1.30
C ILE A 70 -0.75 -15.61 -0.05
N ALA A 71 -0.26 -14.36 -0.07
CA ALA A 71 0.24 -13.70 -1.27
C ALA A 71 1.42 -14.47 -1.89
N TRP A 72 2.35 -14.95 -1.08
CA TRP A 72 3.48 -15.75 -1.56
C TRP A 72 3.03 -17.10 -2.14
N ARG A 73 2.10 -17.79 -1.47
CA ARG A 73 1.54 -19.06 -1.93
C ARG A 73 0.76 -18.90 -3.24
N THR A 74 -0.07 -17.86 -3.35
CA THR A 74 -0.82 -17.57 -4.58
C THR A 74 0.09 -17.18 -5.72
N PHE A 75 1.15 -16.40 -5.45
CA PHE A 75 2.18 -16.08 -6.44
C PHE A 75 2.87 -17.35 -6.96
N LEU A 76 3.37 -18.22 -6.07
CA LEU A 76 3.99 -19.48 -6.46
C LEU A 76 3.04 -20.37 -7.26
N ALA A 77 1.79 -20.53 -6.80
CA ALA A 77 0.77 -21.31 -7.49
C ALA A 77 0.49 -20.77 -8.90
N SER A 78 0.39 -19.44 -9.05
CA SER A 78 0.18 -18.80 -10.35
C SER A 78 1.35 -19.07 -11.31
N ARG A 79 2.60 -19.01 -10.83
CA ARG A 79 3.78 -19.30 -11.67
C ARG A 79 3.79 -20.75 -12.14
N ILE A 80 3.46 -21.68 -11.26
CA ILE A 80 3.37 -23.11 -11.60
C ILE A 80 2.25 -23.31 -12.63
N LEU A 81 1.09 -22.71 -12.43
CA LEU A 81 -0.04 -22.81 -13.35
C LEU A 81 0.32 -22.26 -14.74
N VAL A 82 0.95 -21.08 -14.81
CA VAL A 82 1.42 -20.49 -16.07
C VAL A 82 2.46 -21.38 -16.75
N ALA A 83 3.43 -21.92 -16.02
CA ALA A 83 4.43 -22.81 -16.60
C ALA A 83 3.80 -24.10 -17.15
N LYS A 84 2.84 -24.70 -16.43
CA LYS A 84 2.13 -25.92 -16.85
C LYS A 84 1.24 -25.66 -18.05
N THR A 85 0.47 -24.57 -18.05
CA THR A 85 -0.38 -24.18 -19.18
C THR A 85 0.46 -23.91 -20.42
N LEU A 86 1.55 -23.13 -20.33
CA LEU A 86 2.46 -22.92 -21.45
C LEU A 86 3.05 -24.23 -21.99
N ALA A 87 3.47 -25.15 -21.11
CA ALA A 87 3.98 -26.45 -21.53
C ALA A 87 2.91 -27.30 -22.24
N LEU A 88 1.68 -27.31 -21.73
CA LEU A 88 0.54 -27.99 -22.35
C LEU A 88 0.17 -27.36 -23.70
N THR A 89 0.07 -26.04 -23.78
CA THR A 89 -0.22 -25.33 -25.03
C THR A 89 0.87 -25.58 -26.06
N LYS A 90 2.15 -25.59 -25.68
CA LYS A 90 3.24 -25.96 -26.59
C LYS A 90 3.10 -27.40 -27.10
N ARG A 91 2.76 -28.36 -26.23
CA ARG A 91 2.54 -29.76 -26.62
C ARG A 91 1.34 -29.91 -27.55
N ILE A 92 0.23 -29.24 -27.25
CA ILE A 92 -0.98 -29.25 -28.09
C ILE A 92 -0.69 -28.58 -29.43
N ALA A 93 0.02 -27.44 -29.43
CA ALA A 93 0.43 -26.76 -30.66
C ALA A 93 1.36 -27.66 -31.50
N TRP A 94 2.32 -28.34 -30.89
CA TRP A 94 3.18 -29.31 -31.58
C TRP A 94 2.39 -30.51 -32.12
N ALA A 95 1.47 -31.07 -31.33
CA ALA A 95 0.63 -32.17 -31.76
C ALA A 95 -0.30 -31.76 -32.92
N ALA A 96 -0.91 -30.58 -32.83
CA ALA A 96 -1.71 -29.99 -33.91
C ALA A 96 -0.86 -29.70 -35.15
N TRP A 97 0.38 -29.26 -34.94
CA TRP A 97 1.35 -29.01 -36.02
C TRP A 97 1.84 -30.28 -36.70
N ASP A 98 1.91 -31.41 -35.99
CA ASP A 98 2.36 -32.69 -36.56
C ASP A 98 1.22 -33.51 -37.22
N CYS A 99 -0.03 -33.06 -37.10
CA CYS A 99 -1.17 -33.72 -37.70
C CYS A 99 -1.06 -33.85 -39.24
N LYS A 100 -1.63 -34.91 -39.82
CA LYS A 100 -1.68 -35.08 -41.29
C LYS A 100 -2.36 -33.90 -42.00
N ARG A 101 -3.32 -33.25 -41.33
CA ARG A 101 -4.06 -32.08 -41.86
C ARG A 101 -3.19 -30.83 -41.92
N SER A 102 -2.37 -30.53 -40.91
CA SER A 102 -1.44 -29.40 -40.93
C SER A 102 -0.35 -29.62 -41.98
N ARG A 103 0.17 -30.84 -42.15
CA ARG A 103 1.14 -31.16 -43.22
C ARG A 103 0.55 -30.93 -44.62
N ARG A 104 -0.72 -31.28 -44.85
CA ARG A 104 -1.42 -30.98 -46.12
C ARG A 104 -1.64 -29.47 -46.29
N LEU A 105 -2.05 -28.77 -45.24
CA LEU A 105 -2.18 -27.31 -45.27
C LEU A 105 -0.83 -26.64 -45.56
N ARG A 106 0.28 -27.15 -45.02
CA ARG A 106 1.63 -26.64 -45.29
C ARG A 106 2.00 -26.75 -46.76
N LYS A 107 1.85 -27.94 -47.34
CA LYS A 107 2.12 -28.15 -48.78
C LYS A 107 1.20 -27.31 -49.66
N ARG A 108 -0.06 -27.15 -49.26
CA ARG A 108 -1.02 -26.31 -49.97
C ARG A 108 -0.67 -24.82 -49.86
N LEU A 109 -0.29 -24.35 -48.68
CA LEU A 109 0.17 -22.99 -48.45
C LEU A 109 1.46 -22.73 -49.20
N GLU A 110 2.45 -23.63 -49.15
CA GLU A 110 3.68 -23.51 -49.93
C GLU A 110 3.36 -23.41 -51.42
N PHE A 111 2.51 -24.29 -51.95
CA PHE A 111 2.10 -24.24 -53.35
C PHE A 111 1.35 -22.94 -53.69
N GLU A 112 0.35 -22.55 -52.89
CA GLU A 112 -0.38 -21.30 -53.08
C GLU A 112 0.55 -20.10 -52.98
N LEU A 113 1.56 -20.11 -52.10
CA LEU A 113 2.53 -19.04 -51.92
C LEU A 113 3.53 -18.99 -53.08
N PHE A 114 3.97 -20.14 -53.60
CA PHE A 114 4.77 -20.21 -54.84
C PHE A 114 3.98 -19.74 -56.05
N VAL A 115 2.72 -20.18 -56.20
CA VAL A 115 1.83 -19.72 -57.27
C VAL A 115 1.51 -18.23 -57.11
N LEU A 116 1.37 -17.75 -55.88
CA LEU A 116 1.15 -16.35 -55.60
C LEU A 116 2.39 -15.51 -55.92
N LEU A 117 3.61 -15.99 -55.62
CA LEU A 117 4.87 -15.27 -55.91
C LEU A 117 5.33 -15.36 -57.37
N LEU A 118 5.23 -16.53 -58.00
CA LEU A 118 5.66 -16.77 -59.39
C LEU A 118 4.53 -16.58 -60.41
N GLY A 119 3.28 -16.59 -59.97
CA GLY A 119 2.14 -16.35 -60.84
C GLY A 119 2.02 -14.90 -61.26
N PRO A 120 1.08 -14.60 -62.17
CA PRO A 120 0.90 -13.26 -62.73
C PRO A 120 0.61 -12.16 -61.69
N GLY A 121 0.09 -12.54 -60.50
CA GLY A 121 -0.14 -11.62 -59.37
C GLY A 121 1.05 -11.42 -58.42
N GLY A 122 2.10 -12.23 -58.53
CA GLY A 122 3.25 -12.17 -57.61
C GLY A 122 4.14 -10.97 -57.83
N ASN A 123 4.23 -10.54 -59.09
CA ASN A 123 4.88 -9.29 -59.42
C ASN A 123 4.12 -8.10 -58.80
N ALA A 124 2.78 -8.12 -58.79
CA ALA A 124 1.98 -7.09 -58.15
C ALA A 124 2.13 -7.11 -56.61
N LEU A 125 2.21 -8.28 -55.99
CA LEU A 125 2.46 -8.40 -54.54
C LEU A 125 3.87 -7.94 -54.14
N MET A 126 4.89 -8.31 -54.91
CA MET A 126 6.25 -7.79 -54.71
C MET A 126 6.28 -6.28 -54.91
N LEU A 127 5.60 -5.75 -55.93
CA LEU A 127 5.51 -4.31 -56.16
C LEU A 127 4.77 -3.60 -55.03
N MET A 128 3.73 -4.21 -54.47
CA MET A 128 2.95 -3.66 -53.35
C MET A 128 3.73 -3.73 -52.03
N LEU A 129 4.52 -4.79 -51.80
CA LEU A 129 5.33 -4.96 -50.58
C LEU A 129 6.59 -4.08 -50.61
N PHE A 130 7.26 -4.02 -51.75
CA PHE A 130 8.38 -3.11 -52.01
C PHE A 130 7.92 -1.73 -52.50
N TRP A 131 6.63 -1.43 -52.37
CA TRP A 131 6.10 -0.14 -52.77
C TRP A 131 6.77 0.95 -51.92
N PRO A 132 7.43 1.95 -52.52
CA PRO A 132 8.19 2.97 -51.78
C PRO A 132 7.31 3.81 -50.83
N GLY A 133 5.99 3.79 -51.03
CA GLY A 133 5.02 4.40 -50.13
C GLY A 133 5.01 3.84 -48.69
N TRP A 134 5.45 2.61 -48.44
CA TRP A 134 5.62 2.11 -47.06
C TRP A 134 6.74 2.85 -46.32
N LEU A 135 7.84 3.13 -47.02
CA LEU A 135 8.93 3.95 -46.46
C LEU A 135 8.46 5.37 -46.18
N MET A 136 7.65 5.96 -47.07
CA MET A 136 7.04 7.27 -46.84
C MET A 136 6.06 7.27 -45.66
N LEU A 137 5.22 6.24 -45.51
CA LEU A 137 4.33 6.09 -44.36
C LEU A 137 5.10 5.90 -43.05
N ALA A 138 6.18 5.12 -43.07
CA ALA A 138 7.04 4.93 -41.91
C ALA A 138 7.77 6.24 -41.52
N LEU A 139 8.28 6.99 -42.50
CA LEU A 139 8.88 8.31 -42.31
C LEU A 139 7.87 9.32 -41.78
N LEU A 140 6.65 9.33 -42.33
CA LEU A 140 5.58 10.22 -41.88
C LEU A 140 5.15 9.88 -40.46
N GLY A 141 4.96 8.60 -40.14
CA GLY A 141 4.63 8.14 -38.79
C GLY A 141 5.74 8.42 -37.77
N TRP A 142 7.00 8.23 -38.18
CA TRP A 142 8.17 8.60 -37.37
C TRP A 142 8.24 10.11 -37.13
N GLY A 143 8.00 10.91 -38.18
CA GLY A 143 7.95 12.36 -38.09
C GLY A 143 6.82 12.85 -37.18
N LEU A 144 5.62 12.28 -37.34
CA LEU A 144 4.47 12.57 -36.47
C LEU A 144 4.79 12.21 -35.03
N TRP A 145 5.32 11.02 -34.75
CA TRP A 145 5.71 10.61 -33.40
C TRP A 145 6.78 11.53 -32.81
N ARG A 146 7.74 12.01 -33.61
CA ARG A 146 8.72 13.00 -33.14
C ARG A 146 8.12 14.37 -32.84
N LEU A 147 7.06 14.76 -33.52
CA LEU A 147 6.37 16.04 -33.33
C LEU A 147 5.32 16.01 -32.22
N THR A 148 4.64 14.87 -32.04
CA THR A 148 3.61 14.65 -31.00
C THR A 148 4.15 13.93 -29.78
N GLY A 149 5.48 13.84 -29.63
CA GLY A 149 6.16 13.20 -28.51
C GLY A 149 5.64 13.66 -27.16
#